data_AF-A0A2U3JW96-F1
#
_entry.id   AF-A0A2U3JW96-F1
#
_cell.length_a   1.000
_cell.length_b   1.000
_cell.length_c   1.000
_cell.angle_alpha   90.00
_cell.angle_beta   90.00
_cell.angle_gamma   90.00
#
_symmetry.space_group_name_H-M   'P 1'
#
loop_
_entity.id
_entity.type
_entity.pdbx_description
1 polymer ?
#
loop_
_entity_poly.entity_id
_entity_poly.type
_entity_poly.pdbx_seq_one_letter_code
_entity_poly.pdbx_strand_id
1 'polypeptide(L)'
;MTKKFLMLLVMLLLTSSMLCAQTPGDQGAANVHWKWITAGFAMAIASSLCGLAQGKAIASAVEGMARNPGAAKAIQLAMLIGLAFIESLALYTLLMVFIVLLGK
;
A
#
# COMPACT_ATOMS: atom_id res chain seq x y z
N MET A 1 10.09 2.64 -27.15
CA MET A 1 9.40 3.28 -26.01
C MET A 1 8.24 4.10 -26.52
N THR A 2 7.01 3.73 -26.19
CA THR A 2 5.79 4.46 -26.60
C THR A 2 5.81 5.87 -26.00
N LYS A 3 5.40 6.89 -26.77
CA LYS A 3 5.43 8.30 -26.36
C LYS A 3 4.75 8.57 -25.00
N LYS A 4 3.76 7.75 -24.64
CA LYS A 4 3.09 7.77 -23.32
C LYS A 4 4.02 7.41 -22.16
N PHE A 5 4.92 6.44 -22.36
CA PHE A 5 5.92 6.05 -21.37
C PHE A 5 6.98 7.14 -21.18
N LEU A 6 7.39 7.79 -22.27
CA LEU A 6 8.32 8.93 -22.23
C LEU A 6 7.69 10.14 -21.50
N MET A 7 6.42 10.42 -21.74
CA MET A 7 5.70 11.51 -21.07
C MET A 7 5.53 11.27 -19.56
N LEU A 8 5.28 10.02 -19.16
CA LEU A 8 5.17 9.64 -17.75
C LEU A 8 6.52 9.74 -17.01
N LEU A 9 7.62 9.38 -17.69
CA LEU A 9 8.99 9.55 -17.18
C LEU A 9 9.36 11.04 -16.98
N VAL A 10 8.99 11.90 -17.94
CA VAL A 10 9.26 13.35 -17.85
C VAL A 10 8.44 14.00 -16.74
N MET A 11 7.17 13.61 -16.55
CA MET A 11 6.37 14.10 -15.43
C MET A 11 6.97 13.68 -14.08
N LEU A 12 7.48 12.45 -13.96
CA LEU A 12 8.12 11.96 -12.74
C LEU A 12 9.41 12.75 -12.42
N LEU A 13 10.21 13.10 -13.43
CA LEU A 13 11.44 13.88 -13.26
C LEU A 13 11.18 15.33 -12.85
N LEU A 14 10.11 15.94 -13.37
CA LEU A 14 9.73 17.32 -13.00
C LEU A 14 9.24 17.42 -11.56
N THR A 15 8.51 16.41 -11.08
CA THR A 15 8.07 16.35 -9.67
C THR A 15 9.21 16.17 -8.67
N SER A 16 10.37 15.66 -9.11
CA SER A 16 11.56 15.49 -8.26
C SER A 16 12.18 16.82 -7.83
N SER A 17 12.02 17.90 -8.61
CA SER A 17 12.59 19.22 -8.26
C SER A 17 11.93 19.84 -7.03
N MET A 18 10.67 19.50 -6.73
CA MET A 18 9.97 19.94 -5.52
C MET A 18 10.43 19.19 -4.26
N LEU A 19 11.06 18.01 -4.41
CA LEU A 19 11.56 17.19 -3.30
C LEU A 19 12.90 17.72 -2.75
N CYS A 20 13.68 18.43 -3.57
CA CYS A 20 15.01 18.95 -3.23
C CYS A 20 15.03 20.42 -2.76
N ALA A 21 13.87 21.08 -2.60
CA ALA A 21 13.77 22.49 -2.24
C ALA A 21 13.40 22.72 -0.75
N GLN A 22 13.69 21.75 0.13
CA GLN A 22 13.45 21.88 1.57
C GLN A 22 14.54 22.77 2.20
N THR A 23 14.21 24.04 2.43
CA THR A 23 15.01 24.87 3.34
C THR A 23 14.84 24.37 4.77
N PRO A 24 15.86 24.42 5.64
CA PRO A 24 15.73 24.08 7.06
C PRO A 24 14.93 25.19 7.78
N GLY A 25 13.61 25.16 7.60
CA GLY A 25 12.66 26.13 8.15
C GLY A 25 11.81 25.52 9.26
N ASP A 26 11.63 26.29 10.32
CA ASP A 26 10.99 26.02 11.61
C ASP A 26 9.87 24.95 11.65
N GLN A 27 10.02 23.97 12.54
CA GLN A 27 9.30 22.69 12.53
C GLN A 27 7.97 22.67 13.32
N GLY A 28 7.46 23.82 13.76
CA GLY A 28 6.47 23.86 14.84
C GLY A 28 4.97 23.67 14.50
N ALA A 29 4.49 24.06 13.31
CA ALA A 29 3.04 24.11 13.06
C ALA A 29 2.59 23.70 11.64
N ALA A 30 3.28 24.14 10.58
CA ALA A 30 2.90 23.83 9.20
C ALA A 30 3.10 22.33 8.85
N ASN A 31 4.10 21.68 9.45
CA ASN A 31 4.41 20.27 9.21
C ASN A 31 3.38 19.31 9.82
N VAL A 32 2.60 19.74 10.82
CA VAL A 32 1.64 18.86 11.51
C VAL A 32 0.48 18.51 10.59
N HIS A 33 -0.06 19.48 9.84
CA HIS A 33 -1.16 19.25 8.90
C HIS A 33 -0.80 18.24 7.80
N TRP A 34 0.43 18.35 7.27
CA TRP A 34 0.89 17.46 6.20
C TRP A 34 1.10 16.03 6.68
N LYS A 35 1.53 15.81 7.93
CA LYS A 35 1.65 14.47 8.54
C LYS A 35 0.30 13.72 8.53
N TRP A 36 -0.79 14.37 8.94
CA TRP A 36 -2.12 13.74 8.95
C TRP A 36 -2.65 13.44 7.55
N ILE A 37 -2.47 14.38 6.62
CA ILE A 37 -2.92 14.21 5.23
C ILE A 37 -2.17 13.04 4.58
N THR A 38 -0.84 13.05 4.65
CA THR A 38 0.00 12.00 4.04
C THR A 38 -0.25 10.64 4.67
N ALA A 39 -0.42 10.56 6.00
CA ALA A 39 -0.77 9.32 6.69
C ALA A 39 -2.12 8.76 6.24
N GLY A 40 -3.15 9.60 6.13
CA GLY A 40 -4.48 9.20 5.67
C GLY A 40 -4.46 8.68 4.24
N PHE A 41 -3.78 9.37 3.32
CA PHE A 41 -3.64 8.93 1.94
C PHE A 41 -2.84 7.64 1.79
N ALA A 42 -1.71 7.51 2.50
CA ALA A 42 -0.90 6.30 2.49
C ALA A 42 -1.73 5.08 2.94
N MET A 43 -2.46 5.23 4.05
CA MET A 43 -3.30 4.15 4.57
C MET A 43 -4.45 3.82 3.63
N ALA A 44 -5.14 4.82 3.07
CA ALA A 44 -6.26 4.60 2.14
C ALA A 44 -5.83 3.84 0.88
N ILE A 45 -4.66 4.17 0.32
CA ILE A 45 -4.13 3.47 -0.85
C ILE A 45 -3.75 2.02 -0.49
N ALA A 46 -3.01 1.83 0.60
CA ALA A 46 -2.58 0.50 1.03
C ALA A 46 -3.78 -0.41 1.33
N SER A 47 -4.76 0.05 2.11
CA SER A 47 -5.94 -0.74 2.47
C SER A 47 -6.80 -1.08 1.24
N SER A 48 -6.94 -0.15 0.30
CA SER A 48 -7.73 -0.38 -0.92
C SER A 48 -7.10 -1.46 -1.80
N LEU A 49 -5.78 -1.40 -2.02
CA LEU A 49 -5.07 -2.39 -2.84
C LEU A 49 -5.02 -3.76 -2.17
N CYS A 50 -4.77 -3.80 -0.85
CA CYS A 50 -4.78 -5.06 -0.09
C CYS A 50 -6.17 -5.69 -0.09
N GLY A 51 -7.24 -4.91 0.13
CA GLY A 51 -8.61 -5.40 0.09
C GLY A 51 -9.00 -6.00 -1.26
N LEU A 52 -8.60 -5.37 -2.37
CA LEU A 52 -8.81 -5.91 -3.72
C LEU A 52 -8.06 -7.24 -3.92
N ALA A 53 -6.82 -7.34 -3.46
CA ALA A 53 -6.02 -8.56 -3.57
C ALA A 53 -6.59 -9.70 -2.71
N GLN A 54 -6.98 -9.42 -1.47
CA GLN A 54 -7.59 -10.38 -0.55
C GLN A 54 -8.93 -10.89 -1.09
N GLY A 55 -9.78 -10.00 -1.60
CA GLY A 55 -11.07 -10.40 -2.20
C GLY A 55 -10.88 -11.37 -3.35
N LYS A 56 -9.93 -11.11 -4.25
CA LYS A 56 -9.60 -12.03 -5.35
C LYS A 56 -9.04 -13.36 -4.85
N ALA A 57 -8.11 -13.33 -3.88
CA ALA A 57 -7.50 -14.53 -3.33
C ALA A 57 -8.56 -15.44 -2.69
N ILE A 58 -9.44 -14.87 -1.86
CA ILE A 58 -10.53 -15.60 -1.19
C ILE A 58 -11.50 -16.19 -2.21
N ALA A 59 -11.96 -15.40 -3.19
CA ALA A 59 -12.87 -15.89 -4.22
C ALA A 59 -12.30 -17.11 -4.96
N SER A 60 -11.03 -17.02 -5.41
CA SER A 60 -10.35 -18.12 -6.10
C SER A 60 -10.15 -19.36 -5.22
N ALA A 61 -9.89 -19.17 -3.93
CA ALA A 61 -9.74 -20.27 -2.98
C ALA A 61 -11.08 -20.97 -2.76
N VAL A 62 -12.18 -20.24 -2.58
CA VAL A 62 -13.53 -20.80 -2.40
C VAL A 62 -13.96 -21.59 -3.63
N GLU A 63 -13.76 -21.06 -4.83
CA GLU A 63 -14.02 -21.79 -6.09
C GLU A 63 -13.17 -23.07 -6.20
N GLY A 64 -11.88 -22.98 -5.83
CA GLY A 64 -10.98 -24.13 -5.82
C GLY A 64 -11.43 -25.23 -4.85
N MET A 65 -11.85 -24.85 -3.65
CA MET A 65 -12.39 -25.78 -2.65
C MET A 65 -13.70 -26.42 -3.11
N ALA A 66 -14.57 -25.66 -3.77
CA ALA A 66 -15.83 -26.18 -4.31
C ALA A 66 -15.59 -27.19 -5.45
N ARG A 67 -14.59 -26.94 -6.31
CA ARG A 67 -14.23 -27.85 -7.42
C ARG A 67 -13.47 -29.10 -6.96
N ASN A 68 -12.70 -29.00 -5.88
CA ASN A 68 -11.98 -30.15 -5.31
C ASN A 68 -12.05 -30.15 -3.77
N PRO A 69 -13.14 -30.67 -3.19
CA PRO A 69 -13.32 -30.72 -1.74
C PRO A 69 -12.23 -31.51 -1.01
N GLY A 70 -11.63 -32.52 -1.65
CA GLY A 70 -10.55 -33.32 -1.07
C GLY A 70 -9.26 -32.52 -0.80
N ALA A 71 -9.04 -31.44 -1.55
CA ALA A 71 -7.90 -30.54 -1.38
C ALA A 71 -8.22 -29.31 -0.50
N ALA A 72 -9.42 -29.21 0.07
CA ALA A 72 -9.89 -27.99 0.71
C ALA A 72 -8.98 -27.46 1.81
N LYS A 73 -8.46 -28.36 2.67
CA LYS A 73 -7.52 -27.97 3.74
C LYS A 73 -6.20 -27.41 3.21
N ALA A 74 -5.67 -27.98 2.13
CA ALA A 74 -4.43 -27.51 1.52
C ALA A 74 -4.64 -26.13 0.84
N ILE A 75 -5.78 -25.95 0.16
CA ILE A 75 -6.16 -24.67 -0.44
C ILE A 75 -6.36 -23.60 0.64
N GLN A 76 -7.04 -23.93 1.74
CA GLN A 76 -7.24 -23.01 2.86
C GLN A 76 -5.91 -22.59 3.50
N LEU A 77 -4.97 -23.52 3.69
CA LEU A 77 -3.64 -23.20 4.21
C LEU A 77 -2.88 -22.25 3.27
N ALA A 78 -2.84 -22.56 1.98
CA ALA A 78 -2.21 -21.70 0.98
C ALA A 78 -2.85 -20.30 0.91
N MET A 79 -4.18 -20.24 0.99
CA MET A 79 -4.94 -18.99 1.06
C MET A 79 -4.56 -18.16 2.28
N LEU A 80 -4.51 -18.76 3.48
CA LEU A 80 -4.15 -18.05 4.71
C LEU A 80 -2.72 -17.51 4.67
N ILE A 81 -1.77 -18.31 4.18
CA ILE A 81 -0.38 -17.86 4.00
C ILE A 81 -0.33 -16.68 3.02
N GLY A 82 -1.01 -16.79 1.87
CA GLY A 82 -1.09 -15.70 0.89
C GLY A 82 -1.73 -14.43 1.46
N LEU A 83 -2.83 -14.56 2.22
CA LEU A 83 -3.48 -13.44 2.91
C LEU A 83 -2.56 -12.77 3.91
N ALA A 84 -1.79 -13.55 4.68
CA ALA A 84 -0.84 -13.00 5.65
C ALA A 84 0.26 -12.17 4.97
N PHE A 85 0.76 -12.60 3.82
CA PHE A 85 1.72 -11.81 3.03
C PHE A 85 1.09 -10.53 2.48
N ILE A 86 -0.13 -10.59 1.94
CA ILE A 86 -0.83 -9.39 1.46
C ILE A 86 -1.05 -8.41 2.62
N GLU A 87 -1.50 -8.90 3.76
CA GLU A 87 -1.78 -8.08 4.94
C GLU A 87 -0.50 -7.47 5.53
N SER A 88 0.64 -8.14 5.42
CA SER A 88 1.92 -7.58 5.89
C SER A 88 2.26 -6.25 5.22
N LEU A 89 1.85 -6.03 3.96
CA LEU A 89 2.04 -4.76 3.25
C LEU A 89 1.20 -3.63 3.87
N ALA A 90 -0.03 -3.95 4.29
CA ALA A 90 -0.90 -3.02 5.01
C ALA A 90 -0.30 -2.72 6.40
N LEU A 91 0.20 -3.73 7.12
CA LEU A 91 0.81 -3.55 8.43
C LEU A 91 2.13 -2.75 8.37
N TYR A 92 2.94 -2.91 7.33
CA TYR A 92 4.13 -2.05 7.16
C TYR A 92 3.75 -0.60 6.88
N THR A 93 2.68 -0.36 6.10
CA THR A 93 2.16 1.00 5.89
C THR A 93 1.63 1.58 7.20
N LEU A 94 0.88 0.79 7.96
CA LEU A 94 0.35 1.19 9.27
C LEU A 94 1.50 1.52 10.26
N LEU A 95 2.54 0.70 10.30
CA LEU A 95 3.73 0.95 11.11
C LEU A 95 4.38 2.28 10.74
N MET A 96 4.57 2.54 9.45
CA MET A 96 5.11 3.82 8.98
C MET A 96 4.21 5.00 9.35
N VAL A 97 2.89 4.85 9.24
CA VAL A 97 1.92 5.87 9.68
C VAL A 97 2.07 6.16 11.17
N PHE A 98 2.20 5.14 12.02
CA PHE A 98 2.45 5.34 13.45
C PHE A 98 3.77 6.05 13.72
N ILE A 99 4.84 5.71 13.00
CA ILE A 99 6.12 6.42 13.15
C ILE A 99 5.98 7.90 12.75
N VAL A 100 5.25 8.21 11.68
CA VAL A 100 5.07 9.61 11.22
C VAL A 100 4.19 10.43 12.17
N LEU A 101 3.13 9.82 12.72
CA LEU A 101 2.16 10.52 13.57
C LEU A 101 2.57 10.59 15.05
N LEU A 102 3.18 9.53 15.57
CA LEU A 102 3.51 9.37 17.00
C LEU A 102 5.01 9.49 17.28
N GLY A 103 5.86 9.32 16.26
CA GLY A 103 7.29 9.57 16.38
C GLY A 103 7.55 11.04 16.65
N LYS A 104 8.30 11.31 17.72
CA LYS A 104 8.78 12.65 18.07
C LYS A 104 9.70 13.21 16.98
#